data_AF-B7BCW8-F1
#
_entry.id   AF-B7BCW8-F1
#
_cell.length_a   1.000
_cell.length_b   1.000
_cell.length_c   1.000
_cell.angle_alpha   90.00
_cell.angle_beta   90.00
_cell.angle_gamma   90.00
#
_symmetry.space_group_name_H-M   'P 1'
#
loop_
_entity.id
_entity.type
_entity.pdbx_description
1 polymer ?
#
loop_
_entity_poly.entity_id
_entity_poly.type
_entity_poly.pdbx_seq_one_letter_code
_entity_poly.pdbx_strand_id
1 'polypeptide(L)'
;EFRNRDSRLYASVLFPFKGWYETNYGTDFIYEWIKNGNNESKTGFNFRKMSPLENDANNDGQATGDYPCIRYAEILLIFAEAHTQTTGFDGQTQAALNQLRERCGMPDVPTSLGKEEGLNLIKTERRIELAGEGMRSDDLSRYGDAYWNAQLNNVPITMPDGEKVLTMKWDSRMSLRPIPQTAIDLNPLLATDQNPGY
;
A
#
# COMPACT_ATOMS: atom_id res chain seq x y z
N GLU A 1 -11.15 -18.23 2.60
CA GLU A 1 -10.96 -16.82 2.98
C GLU A 1 -10.99 -15.86 1.78
N PHE A 2 -10.24 -16.12 0.71
CA PHE A 2 -10.07 -15.18 -0.41
C PHE A 2 -11.17 -15.22 -1.49
N ARG A 3 -12.40 -15.64 -1.18
CA ARG A 3 -13.52 -15.65 -2.14
C ARG A 3 -14.31 -14.34 -2.00
N ASN A 4 -14.89 -13.84 -3.11
CA ASN A 4 -15.76 -12.66 -3.14
C ASN A 4 -15.12 -11.43 -2.50
N ARG A 5 -13.83 -11.21 -2.75
CA ARG A 5 -13.11 -10.02 -2.30
C ARG A 5 -13.12 -8.97 -3.41
N ASP A 6 -12.81 -7.73 -3.04
CA ASP A 6 -12.52 -6.66 -3.99
C ASP A 6 -11.53 -7.17 -5.05
N SER A 7 -11.84 -6.94 -6.32
CA SER A 7 -11.07 -7.48 -7.44
C SER A 7 -9.60 -7.05 -7.41
N ARG A 8 -9.31 -5.89 -6.83
CA ARG A 8 -7.96 -5.34 -6.65
C ARG A 8 -7.07 -6.22 -5.78
N LEU A 9 -7.62 -7.02 -4.85
CA LEU A 9 -6.84 -8.01 -4.11
C LEU A 9 -6.21 -9.02 -5.07
N TYR A 10 -6.98 -9.53 -6.02
CA TYR A 10 -6.52 -10.55 -6.97
C TYR A 10 -5.52 -9.98 -8.00
N ALA A 11 -5.58 -8.68 -8.27
CA ALA A 11 -4.59 -8.01 -9.12
C ALA A 11 -3.29 -7.67 -8.35
N SER A 12 -3.39 -7.37 -7.05
CA SER A 12 -2.28 -6.77 -6.31
C SER A 12 -1.46 -7.75 -5.50
N VAL A 13 -2.03 -8.87 -5.05
CA VAL A 13 -1.41 -9.78 -4.07
C VAL A 13 -1.42 -11.23 -4.57
N LEU A 14 -0.26 -11.89 -4.48
CA LEU A 14 -0.15 -13.35 -4.46
C LEU A 14 -0.40 -13.86 -3.04
N PHE A 15 -1.37 -14.76 -2.91
CA PHE A 15 -1.75 -15.44 -1.68
C PHE A 15 -1.80 -16.95 -1.92
N PRO A 16 -1.72 -17.79 -0.87
CA PRO A 16 -1.63 -19.23 -1.05
C PRO A 16 -2.75 -19.79 -1.94
N PHE A 17 -2.36 -20.64 -2.89
CA PHE A 17 -3.20 -21.27 -3.90
C PHE A 17 -3.78 -20.33 -4.97
N LYS A 18 -3.24 -19.12 -5.09
CA LYS A 18 -3.59 -18.22 -6.19
C LYS A 18 -2.83 -18.60 -7.47
N GLY A 19 -3.56 -18.83 -8.55
CA GLY A 19 -2.97 -18.97 -9.87
C GLY A 19 -2.46 -17.64 -10.44
N TRP A 20 -1.42 -17.71 -11.27
CA TRP A 20 -0.90 -16.56 -12.04
C TRP A 20 -0.74 -16.96 -13.50
N TYR A 21 -1.86 -16.87 -14.22
CA TYR A 21 -2.03 -17.46 -15.54
C TYR A 21 -1.44 -16.63 -16.67
N GLU A 22 -1.15 -15.37 -16.37
CA GLU A 22 -0.56 -14.41 -17.30
C GLU A 22 0.97 -14.49 -17.32
N THR A 23 1.54 -15.57 -16.77
CA THR A 23 2.98 -15.90 -16.87
C THR A 23 3.22 -16.86 -18.04
N ASN A 24 4.49 -17.07 -18.39
CA ASN A 24 4.91 -18.11 -19.34
C ASN A 24 4.60 -19.55 -18.86
N TYR A 25 4.26 -19.75 -17.58
CA TYR A 25 3.80 -21.02 -17.04
C TYR A 25 2.30 -21.27 -17.28
N GLY A 26 1.57 -20.29 -17.84
CA GLY A 26 0.16 -20.42 -18.16
C GLY A 26 -0.67 -20.88 -16.96
N THR A 27 -1.59 -21.82 -17.19
CA THR A 27 -2.51 -22.33 -16.15
C THR A 27 -1.84 -23.13 -15.04
N ASP A 28 -0.57 -23.50 -15.20
CA ASP A 28 0.10 -24.47 -14.33
C ASP A 28 0.75 -23.81 -13.11
N PHE A 29 0.94 -22.49 -13.14
CA PHE A 29 1.48 -21.77 -11.98
C PHE A 29 0.42 -21.57 -10.91
N ILE A 30 0.71 -22.09 -9.72
CA ILE A 30 -0.02 -21.83 -8.49
C ILE A 30 0.99 -21.37 -7.43
N TYR A 31 0.71 -20.24 -6.78
CA TYR A 31 1.55 -19.78 -5.68
C TYR A 31 1.32 -20.65 -4.45
N GLU A 32 2.32 -21.47 -4.12
CA GLU A 32 2.36 -22.26 -2.90
C GLU A 32 3.34 -21.66 -1.91
N TRP A 33 2.84 -21.29 -0.73
CA TRP A 33 3.71 -20.84 0.35
C TRP A 33 4.34 -22.05 1.05
N ILE A 34 5.66 -22.15 0.97
CA ILE A 34 6.45 -23.19 1.63
C ILE A 34 7.17 -22.55 2.81
N LYS A 35 6.78 -22.96 4.02
CA LYS A 35 7.39 -22.49 5.26
C LYS A 35 8.78 -23.11 5.45
N ASN A 36 9.73 -22.29 5.90
CA ASN A 36 11.17 -22.55 5.99
C ASN A 36 11.83 -22.88 4.64
N GLY A 37 11.21 -22.44 3.53
CA GLY A 37 11.75 -22.59 2.18
C GLY A 37 12.86 -21.59 1.87
N ASN A 38 13.69 -21.90 0.88
CA ASN A 38 14.67 -20.94 0.37
C ASN A 38 13.95 -19.75 -0.29
N ASN A 39 14.36 -18.52 0.05
CA ASN A 39 13.76 -17.27 -0.43
C ASN A 39 12.23 -17.16 -0.25
N GLU A 40 11.71 -17.76 0.82
CA GLU A 40 10.29 -17.74 1.15
C GLU A 40 9.73 -16.32 1.44
N SER A 41 8.43 -16.15 1.22
CA SER A 41 7.72 -15.01 1.81
C SER A 41 7.57 -15.20 3.32
N LYS A 42 8.02 -14.20 4.08
CA LYS A 42 7.91 -14.19 5.54
C LYS A 42 6.47 -14.06 6.04
N THR A 43 5.55 -13.57 5.22
CA THR A 43 4.13 -13.44 5.56
C THR A 43 3.26 -14.45 4.84
N GLY A 44 3.82 -15.24 3.91
CA GLY A 44 3.07 -16.09 3.00
C GLY A 44 2.26 -15.36 1.93
N PHE A 45 2.50 -14.06 1.78
CA PHE A 45 1.92 -13.21 0.74
C PHE A 45 3.03 -12.47 -0.01
N ASN A 46 2.82 -12.20 -1.29
CA ASN A 46 3.72 -11.36 -2.09
C ASN A 46 2.92 -10.32 -2.87
N PHE A 47 3.55 -9.21 -3.24
CA PHE A 47 2.95 -8.32 -4.24
C PHE A 47 3.03 -8.97 -5.62
N ARG A 48 1.91 -8.90 -6.34
CA ARG A 48 1.81 -9.21 -7.77
C ARG A 48 1.84 -7.94 -8.62
N LYS A 49 1.31 -6.86 -8.06
CA LYS A 49 1.11 -5.60 -8.78
C LYS A 49 2.42 -5.13 -9.43
N MET A 50 2.31 -4.65 -10.66
CA MET A 50 3.45 -4.14 -11.45
C MET A 50 4.54 -5.19 -11.74
N SER A 51 4.29 -6.48 -11.47
CA SER A 51 5.11 -7.54 -12.04
C SER A 51 4.71 -7.71 -13.51
N PRO A 52 5.63 -7.52 -14.46
CA PRO A 52 5.30 -7.64 -15.87
C PRO A 52 4.94 -9.07 -16.22
N LEU A 53 4.12 -9.19 -17.26
CA LEU A 53 3.66 -10.48 -17.79
C LEU A 53 4.72 -11.15 -18.66
N GLU A 54 5.57 -10.33 -19.28
CA GLU A 54 6.67 -10.78 -20.12
C GLU A 54 7.85 -11.16 -19.23
N ASN A 55 8.26 -12.43 -19.31
CA ASN A 55 9.54 -12.86 -18.80
C ASN A 55 10.64 -12.35 -19.74
N ASP A 56 11.80 -12.00 -19.19
CA ASP A 56 13.00 -11.89 -20.02
C ASP A 56 13.16 -13.19 -20.81
N ALA A 57 13.15 -13.09 -22.15
CA ALA A 57 13.29 -14.23 -23.05
C ALA A 57 14.60 -15.03 -22.81
N ASN A 58 15.56 -14.44 -22.10
CA ASN A 58 16.87 -14.98 -21.77
C ASN A 58 16.99 -15.50 -20.33
N ASN A 59 15.93 -15.42 -19.52
CA ASN A 59 15.90 -15.96 -18.15
C ASN A 59 17.03 -15.41 -17.24
N ASP A 60 17.40 -14.14 -17.43
CA ASP A 60 18.47 -13.45 -16.70
C ASP A 60 17.97 -12.66 -15.47
N GLY A 61 16.66 -12.71 -15.21
CA GLY A 61 16.01 -12.01 -14.10
C GLY A 61 15.74 -10.53 -14.36
N GLN A 62 15.84 -10.05 -15.60
CA GLN A 62 15.41 -8.69 -15.96
C GLN A 62 13.92 -8.65 -16.26
N ALA A 63 13.34 -7.46 -16.12
CA ALA A 63 11.94 -7.21 -16.34
C ALA A 63 11.80 -5.79 -16.89
N THR A 64 11.21 -5.63 -18.09
CA THR A 64 11.10 -4.33 -18.77
C THR A 64 9.78 -3.61 -18.48
N GLY A 65 9.12 -3.95 -17.36
CA GLY A 65 7.84 -3.38 -17.00
C GLY A 65 7.95 -1.91 -16.56
N ASP A 66 6.99 -1.09 -16.99
CA ASP A 66 6.87 0.29 -16.54
C ASP A 66 6.34 0.36 -15.09
N TYR A 67 6.99 1.18 -14.26
CA TYR A 67 6.50 1.52 -12.93
C TYR A 67 5.99 2.96 -12.93
N PRO A 68 4.70 3.21 -12.66
CA PRO A 68 4.16 4.56 -12.73
C PRO A 68 4.70 5.41 -11.57
N CYS A 69 5.32 6.55 -11.89
CA CYS A 69 5.63 7.57 -10.89
C CYS A 69 4.38 8.34 -10.45
N ILE A 70 3.41 8.50 -11.36
CA ILE A 70 2.11 9.12 -11.12
C ILE A 70 1.09 8.48 -12.05
N ARG A 71 -0.16 8.32 -11.60
CA ARG A 71 -1.26 7.84 -12.45
C ARG A 71 -2.58 8.50 -12.10
N TYR A 72 -3.50 8.50 -13.05
CA TYR A 72 -4.77 9.23 -12.92
C TYR A 72 -5.58 8.86 -11.67
N ALA A 73 -5.54 7.60 -11.23
CA ALA A 73 -6.23 7.21 -10.00
C ALA A 73 -5.73 7.92 -8.75
N GLU A 74 -4.42 8.23 -8.69
CA GLU A 74 -3.87 9.03 -7.61
C GLU A 74 -4.42 10.45 -7.64
N ILE A 75 -4.54 11.04 -8.84
CA ILE A 75 -5.13 12.38 -9.02
C ILE A 75 -6.57 12.42 -8.50
N LEU A 76 -7.37 11.40 -8.80
CA LEU A 76 -8.74 11.28 -8.29
C LEU A 76 -8.78 11.20 -6.77
N LEU A 77 -7.86 10.45 -6.15
CA LEU A 77 -7.76 10.32 -4.69
C LEU A 77 -7.28 11.62 -4.02
N ILE A 78 -6.30 12.31 -4.62
CA ILE A 78 -5.83 13.62 -4.14
C ILE A 78 -6.97 14.63 -4.21
N PHE A 79 -7.70 14.68 -5.33
CA PHE A 79 -8.86 15.54 -5.49
C PHE A 79 -9.95 15.22 -4.44
N ALA A 80 -10.32 13.94 -4.30
CA ALA A 80 -11.35 13.52 -3.34
C ALA A 80 -10.98 13.91 -1.90
N GLU A 81 -9.73 13.68 -1.50
CA GLU A 81 -9.24 14.04 -0.17
C GLU A 81 -9.26 15.56 0.06
N ALA A 82 -8.66 16.32 -0.87
CA ALA A 82 -8.60 17.78 -0.77
C ALA A 82 -10.00 18.41 -0.75
N HIS A 83 -10.88 17.98 -1.65
CA HIS A 83 -12.26 18.49 -1.75
C HIS A 83 -13.05 18.17 -0.49
N THR A 84 -12.95 16.95 0.04
CA THR A 84 -13.62 16.60 1.31
C THR A 84 -13.05 17.39 2.49
N GLN A 85 -11.74 17.68 2.49
CA GLN A 85 -11.13 18.50 3.53
C GLN A 85 -11.67 19.94 3.52
N THR A 86 -11.95 20.52 2.35
CA THR A 86 -12.36 21.93 2.20
C THR A 86 -13.87 22.13 2.21
N THR A 87 -14.60 21.27 1.50
CA THR A 87 -16.03 21.43 1.19
C THR A 87 -16.91 20.43 1.92
N GLY A 88 -16.32 19.31 2.37
CA GLY A 88 -17.05 18.19 2.95
C GLY A 88 -17.30 17.07 1.94
N PHE A 89 -17.92 15.99 2.39
CA PHE A 89 -18.19 14.82 1.55
C PHE A 89 -19.47 15.03 0.74
N ASP A 90 -19.34 15.30 -0.55
CA ASP A 90 -20.46 15.63 -1.45
C ASP A 90 -20.41 14.83 -2.76
N GLY A 91 -21.29 15.19 -3.71
CA GLY A 91 -21.38 14.53 -5.00
C GLY A 91 -20.09 14.57 -5.84
N GLN A 92 -19.20 15.57 -5.66
CA GLN A 92 -17.94 15.62 -6.40
C GLN A 92 -16.93 14.62 -5.87
N THR A 93 -16.82 14.49 -4.53
CA THR A 93 -16.02 13.43 -3.92
C THR A 93 -16.55 12.05 -4.32
N GLN A 94 -17.88 11.87 -4.27
CA GLN A 94 -18.52 10.61 -4.65
C GLN A 94 -18.21 10.24 -6.10
N ALA A 95 -18.33 11.18 -7.03
CA ALA A 95 -18.02 10.96 -8.44
C ALA A 95 -16.55 10.54 -8.65
N ALA A 96 -15.60 11.20 -7.98
CA ALA A 96 -14.18 10.86 -8.10
C ALA A 96 -13.88 9.44 -7.56
N LEU A 97 -14.47 9.06 -6.42
CA LEU A 97 -14.31 7.72 -5.86
C LEU A 97 -15.02 6.65 -6.69
N ASN A 98 -16.21 6.94 -7.22
CA ASN A 98 -16.98 5.99 -8.01
C ASN A 98 -16.30 5.66 -9.34
N GLN A 99 -15.57 6.60 -9.96
CA GLN A 99 -14.73 6.29 -11.13
C GLN A 99 -13.70 5.19 -10.85
N LEU A 100 -13.13 5.15 -9.64
CA LEU A 100 -12.18 4.11 -9.24
C LEU A 100 -12.89 2.78 -8.98
N ARG A 101 -14.03 2.85 -8.30
CA ARG A 101 -14.80 1.69 -7.85
C ARG A 101 -15.49 0.98 -9.01
N GLU A 102 -16.06 1.72 -9.95
CA GLU A 102 -16.65 1.19 -11.18
C GLU A 102 -15.63 0.38 -11.99
N ARG A 103 -14.42 0.90 -12.18
CA ARG A 103 -13.32 0.22 -12.92
C ARG A 103 -12.98 -1.15 -12.33
N CYS A 104 -13.14 -1.34 -11.01
CA CYS A 104 -12.86 -2.60 -10.32
C CYS A 104 -14.12 -3.39 -9.94
N GLY A 105 -15.30 -2.97 -10.42
CA GLY A 105 -16.58 -3.65 -10.16
C GLY A 105 -17.07 -3.54 -8.72
N MET A 106 -16.60 -2.54 -7.97
CA MET A 106 -17.06 -2.25 -6.61
C MET A 106 -18.32 -1.37 -6.65
N PRO A 107 -19.30 -1.57 -5.74
CA PRO A 107 -20.49 -0.72 -5.67
C PRO A 107 -20.13 0.74 -5.43
N ASP A 108 -20.98 1.68 -5.78
CA ASP A 108 -20.79 3.10 -5.47
C ASP A 108 -20.62 3.36 -3.96
N VAL A 109 -19.94 4.46 -3.63
CA VAL A 109 -19.81 4.93 -2.24
C VAL A 109 -21.16 5.40 -1.68
N PRO A 110 -21.38 5.34 -0.35
CA PRO A 110 -22.59 5.87 0.27
C PRO A 110 -22.71 7.39 0.02
N THR A 111 -23.94 7.87 -0.16
CA THR A 111 -24.19 9.29 -0.55
C THR A 111 -24.28 10.25 0.63
N SER A 112 -24.43 9.74 1.86
CA SER A 112 -24.78 10.54 3.05
C SER A 112 -23.74 10.45 4.18
N LEU A 113 -22.45 10.34 3.84
CA LEU A 113 -21.38 10.33 4.83
C LEU A 113 -21.09 11.74 5.35
N GLY A 114 -20.81 11.85 6.65
CA GLY A 114 -20.19 13.06 7.19
C GLY A 114 -18.76 13.24 6.68
N LYS A 115 -18.20 14.45 6.85
CA LYS A 115 -16.83 14.78 6.41
C LYS A 115 -15.80 13.76 6.90
N GLU A 116 -15.77 13.46 8.20
CA GLU A 116 -14.80 12.54 8.79
C GLU A 116 -14.97 11.09 8.30
N GLU A 117 -16.21 10.63 8.16
CA GLU A 117 -16.52 9.31 7.60
C GLU A 117 -16.06 9.22 6.14
N GLY A 118 -16.29 10.27 5.37
CA GLY A 118 -15.79 10.43 4.00
C GLY A 118 -14.27 10.39 3.92
N LEU A 119 -13.56 11.12 4.78
CA LEU A 119 -12.09 11.08 4.84
C LEU A 119 -11.58 9.68 5.20
N ASN A 120 -12.23 8.96 6.11
CA ASN A 120 -11.86 7.59 6.46
C ASN A 120 -12.09 6.61 5.30
N LEU A 121 -13.17 6.80 4.54
CA LEU A 121 -13.40 6.04 3.31
C LEU A 121 -12.30 6.32 2.27
N ILE A 122 -11.96 7.59 2.04
CA ILE A 122 -10.89 8.00 1.11
C ILE A 122 -9.54 7.41 1.52
N LYS A 123 -9.18 7.45 2.81
CA LYS A 123 -7.97 6.80 3.34
C LYS A 123 -7.92 5.30 3.05
N THR A 124 -9.08 4.64 3.14
CA THR A 124 -9.21 3.20 2.86
C THR A 124 -9.08 2.91 1.37
N GLU A 125 -9.76 3.68 0.52
CA GLU A 125 -9.64 3.56 -0.94
C GLU A 125 -8.22 3.85 -1.41
N ARG A 126 -7.56 4.90 -0.89
CA ARG A 126 -6.16 5.21 -1.21
C ARG A 126 -5.22 4.06 -0.82
N ARG A 127 -5.41 3.45 0.36
CA ARG A 127 -4.63 2.28 0.81
C ARG A 127 -4.78 1.08 -0.13
N ILE A 128 -5.99 0.80 -0.60
CA ILE A 128 -6.28 -0.35 -1.48
C ILE A 128 -5.77 -0.06 -2.90
N GLU A 129 -6.14 1.10 -3.44
CA GLU A 129 -5.85 1.50 -4.80
C GLU A 129 -4.35 1.62 -5.06
N LEU A 130 -3.57 2.18 -4.11
CA LEU A 130 -2.12 2.43 -4.24
C LEU A 130 -1.25 1.40 -3.51
N ALA A 131 -1.80 0.24 -3.15
CA ALA A 131 -1.05 -0.83 -2.50
C ALA A 131 0.15 -1.27 -3.38
N GLY A 132 1.36 -1.27 -2.80
CA GLY A 132 2.59 -1.65 -3.50
C GLY A 132 3.23 -0.54 -4.36
N GLU A 133 2.71 0.69 -4.32
CA GLU A 133 3.17 1.81 -5.16
C GLU A 133 3.96 2.87 -4.37
N GLY A 134 4.49 2.53 -3.18
CA GLY A 134 5.36 3.41 -2.40
C GLY A 134 4.67 4.47 -1.53
N MET A 135 3.37 4.71 -1.70
CA MET A 135 2.66 5.81 -1.03
C MET A 135 2.34 5.59 0.45
N ARG A 136 2.30 4.32 0.91
CA ARG A 136 1.74 4.00 2.23
C ARG A 136 2.52 4.61 3.39
N SER A 137 3.84 4.68 3.30
CA SER A 137 4.68 5.27 4.35
C SER A 137 4.35 6.75 4.52
N ASP A 138 4.33 7.49 3.40
CA ASP A 138 4.08 8.93 3.40
C ASP A 138 2.64 9.24 3.83
N ASP A 139 1.67 8.42 3.40
CA ASP A 139 0.28 8.51 3.87
C ASP A 139 0.16 8.35 5.38
N LEU A 140 0.83 7.35 5.96
CA LEU A 140 0.76 7.15 7.40
C LEU A 140 1.40 8.31 8.17
N SER A 141 2.56 8.81 7.72
CA SER A 141 3.24 9.95 8.34
C SER A 141 2.41 11.23 8.27
N ARG A 142 1.84 11.56 7.09
CA ARG A 142 1.08 12.81 6.92
C ARG A 142 -0.28 12.79 7.61
N TYR A 143 -0.89 11.63 7.82
CA TYR A 143 -2.10 11.49 8.64
C TYR A 143 -1.81 11.53 10.15
N GLY A 144 -0.54 11.48 10.54
CA GLY A 144 -0.06 11.70 11.89
C GLY A 144 -0.13 10.48 12.82
N ASP A 145 0.42 10.67 14.02
CA ASP A 145 0.62 9.61 15.02
C ASP A 145 -0.66 8.86 15.39
N ALA A 146 -1.80 9.55 15.48
CA ALA A 146 -3.06 8.91 15.82
C ALA A 146 -3.45 7.86 14.76
N TYR A 147 -3.27 8.20 13.48
CA TYR A 147 -3.55 7.27 12.38
C TYR A 147 -2.53 6.13 12.35
N TRP A 148 -1.23 6.43 12.50
CA TRP A 148 -0.22 5.37 12.56
C TRP A 148 -0.50 4.38 13.70
N ASN A 149 -0.77 4.89 14.91
CA ASN A 149 -1.07 4.09 16.09
C ASN A 149 -2.28 3.19 15.86
N ALA A 150 -3.35 3.72 15.29
CA ALA A 150 -4.56 2.94 15.00
C ALA A 150 -4.36 1.87 13.91
N GLN A 151 -3.46 2.10 12.96
CA GLN A 151 -3.32 1.22 11.79
C GLN A 151 -2.21 0.17 11.91
N LEU A 152 -1.13 0.48 12.64
CA LEU A 152 0.08 -0.34 12.64
C LEU A 152 0.73 -0.53 14.01
N ASN A 153 0.60 0.39 14.97
CA ASN A 153 1.32 0.22 16.24
C ASN A 153 0.75 -0.95 17.05
N ASN A 154 1.63 -1.87 17.45
CA ASN A 154 1.29 -3.13 18.12
C ASN A 154 0.39 -4.07 17.31
N VAL A 155 0.26 -3.87 16.00
CA VAL A 155 -0.48 -4.79 15.14
C VAL A 155 0.39 -6.02 14.87
N PRO A 156 -0.04 -7.24 15.26
CA PRO A 156 0.66 -8.46 14.92
C PRO A 156 0.47 -8.78 13.44
N ILE A 157 1.57 -9.04 12.75
CA ILE A 157 1.56 -9.59 11.39
C ILE A 157 1.77 -11.10 11.53
N THR A 158 0.87 -11.88 10.94
CA THR A 158 0.88 -13.33 11.01
C THR A 158 1.07 -13.96 9.65
N MET A 159 1.65 -15.16 9.64
CA MET A 159 1.69 -16.08 8.49
C MET A 159 0.29 -16.68 8.25
N PRO A 160 0.07 -17.35 7.10
CA PRO A 160 -1.21 -17.99 6.80
C PRO A 160 -1.57 -19.13 7.77
N ASP A 161 -0.59 -19.75 8.43
CA ASP A 161 -0.80 -20.75 9.48
C ASP A 161 -1.09 -20.14 10.87
N GLY A 162 -1.16 -18.82 10.96
CA GLY A 162 -1.44 -18.07 12.19
C GLY A 162 -0.20 -17.74 13.03
N GLU A 163 1.00 -18.21 12.65
CA GLU A 163 2.20 -17.87 13.40
C GLU A 163 2.53 -16.38 13.27
N LYS A 164 2.85 -15.73 14.39
CA LYS A 164 3.22 -14.32 14.40
C LYS A 164 4.63 -14.11 13.85
N VAL A 165 4.73 -13.36 12.76
CA VAL A 165 5.98 -12.96 12.11
C VAL A 165 6.65 -11.84 12.89
N LEU A 166 5.90 -10.75 13.12
CA LEU A 166 6.41 -9.56 13.79
C LEU A 166 5.26 -8.75 14.41
N THR A 167 5.61 -7.87 15.33
CA THR A 167 4.70 -6.86 15.86
C THR A 167 5.30 -5.50 15.55
N MET A 168 4.59 -4.71 14.76
CA MET A 168 5.03 -3.36 14.41
C MET A 168 5.05 -2.47 15.65
N LYS A 169 6.02 -1.55 15.71
CA LYS A 169 6.17 -0.57 16.78
C LYS A 169 6.28 0.82 16.19
N TRP A 170 5.72 1.80 16.89
CA TRP A 170 5.79 3.21 16.53
C TRP A 170 6.23 4.06 17.69
N ASP A 171 7.03 5.06 17.35
CA ASP A 171 7.38 6.19 18.20
C ASP A 171 7.29 7.45 17.33
N SER A 172 6.81 8.56 17.89
CA SER A 172 6.57 9.79 17.13
C SER A 172 7.82 10.35 16.46
N ARG A 173 9.02 10.05 17.00
CA ARG A 173 10.30 10.41 16.36
C ARG A 173 10.41 9.86 14.94
N MET A 174 9.84 8.67 14.70
CA MET A 174 9.92 7.98 13.41
C MET A 174 9.14 8.68 12.29
N SER A 175 8.38 9.75 12.60
CA SER A 175 7.74 10.61 11.61
C SER A 175 8.74 11.31 10.68
N LEU A 176 9.97 11.55 11.17
CA LEU A 176 11.04 12.17 10.41
C LEU A 176 12.28 11.26 10.45
N ARG A 177 12.98 11.13 9.31
CA ARG A 177 14.20 10.32 9.24
C ARG A 177 15.35 11.05 9.94
N PRO A 178 16.24 10.37 10.68
CA PRO A 178 17.41 11.03 11.26
C PRO A 178 18.29 11.62 10.17
N ILE A 179 18.85 12.81 10.43
CA ILE A 179 19.96 13.32 9.62
C ILE A 179 21.15 12.38 9.86
N PRO A 180 21.78 11.83 8.80
CA PRO A 180 22.92 10.94 8.96
C PRO A 180 24.03 11.59 9.79
N GLN A 181 24.56 10.88 10.78
CA GLN A 181 25.59 11.43 11.68
C GLN A 181 26.80 11.96 10.90
N THR A 182 27.20 11.26 9.84
CA THR A 182 28.29 11.70 8.96
C THR A 182 28.03 13.05 8.30
N ALA A 183 26.78 13.39 7.98
CA ALA A 183 26.43 14.70 7.44
C ALA A 183 26.56 15.81 8.50
N ILE A 184 26.21 15.51 9.75
CA ILE A 184 26.38 16.41 10.90
C ILE A 184 27.87 16.62 11.19
N ASP A 185 28.66 15.54 11.20
CA ASP A 185 30.10 15.58 11.46
C ASP A 185 30.85 16.42 10.41
N LEU A 186 30.43 16.34 9.14
CA LEU A 186 31.02 17.09 8.03
C LEU A 186 30.60 18.55 7.97
N ASN A 187 29.41 18.90 8.47
CA ASN A 187 28.90 20.26 8.47
C ASN A 187 28.47 20.67 9.89
N PRO A 188 29.36 21.33 10.65
CA PRO A 188 29.08 21.78 12.01
C PRO A 188 27.85 22.69 12.14
N LEU A 189 27.38 23.32 11.05
CA LEU A 189 26.14 24.11 11.06
C LEU A 189 24.89 23.25 11.33
N LEU A 190 24.95 21.93 11.09
CA LEU A 190 23.86 20.99 11.34
C LEU A 190 23.86 20.42 12.77
N ALA A 191 24.82 20.80 13.62
CA ALA A 191 25.02 20.19 14.94
C ALA A 191 23.77 20.27 15.86
N THR A 192 22.93 21.28 15.67
CA THR A 192 21.69 21.49 16.43
C THR A 192 20.42 21.18 15.64
N ASP A 193 20.56 20.74 14.38
CA ASP A 193 19.43 20.62 13.44
C ASP A 193 18.89 19.19 13.35
N GLN A 194 19.29 18.29 14.26
CA GLN A 194 18.80 16.92 14.27
C GLN A 194 17.27 16.87 14.46
N ASN A 195 16.63 15.91 13.79
CA ASN A 195 15.21 15.68 13.94
C ASN A 195 14.87 15.22 15.37
N PRO A 196 13.72 15.63 15.94
CA PRO A 196 13.37 15.33 17.32
C PRO A 196 13.45 13.83 17.65
N GLY A 197 14.14 13.48 18.74
CA GLY A 197 14.22 12.11 19.26
C GLY A 197 15.36 11.23 18.72
N TYR A 198 16.27 11.80 17.92
CA TYR A 198 17.48 11.14 17.41
C TYR A 198 18.76 11.76 17.94
#